data_AF-A0A1Q5HML8-F1
#
_entry.id   AF-A0A1Q5HML8-F1
#
_cell.length_a   1.000
_cell.length_b   1.000
_cell.length_c   1.000
_cell.angle_alpha   90.00
_cell.angle_beta   90.00
_cell.angle_gamma   90.00
#
_symmetry.space_group_name_H-M   'P 1'
#
loop_
_entity.id
_entity.type
_entity.pdbx_description
1 polymer ?
#
loop_
_entity_poly.entity_id
_entity_poly.type
_entity_poly.pdbx_seq_one_letter_code
_entity_poly.pdbx_strand_id
1 'polypeptide(L)'
;MLVALCTVTAAGAAGAPAAAVPIGTLACPSVPATHDPAVTVIVYRVARSYNVNDKVMLSTFEAGWVESHMNNLPCGDKSSLGVFQQRWDYGWGTPEQIMDPVYATTQYVTRAITCDRNNPGYTAGQVAQCVQRSGFPDRYDQVAGTARTLLNQAARTHGMAGGSSTDVNGDGRDDILTFTQNASADVYASTSTGTGFAGTSVKWNDFFSIGGETASTGDVNGDGRDDIVTFAHGNTGDVYVALSNGSAFASPGRWHDWFAPGAEIAAVGDVNGDGRDDIVAFTHNATADVYVALSTGSSFSGTAVKWHDYFSIAGEFPALGDVNGDGRDDLITFTQGPATAADVIVALSTGNGFGAPQKWHDLFAVGAEQPRVGDINGDGKDDIVTFTCNTDADVYAATSTGTTFAGTTIKWHDFFCLTGEFPYLADTNGDGKDDLIVFTKGATNDVYVALSTGTTFGASSKWHDYFGLTGEVTL
;
A
#
# COMPACT_ATOMS: atom_id res chain seq x y z
N MET A 1 -66.53 37.01 -0.59
CA MET A 1 -67.29 36.32 0.47
C MET A 1 -67.65 34.92 -0.02
N LEU A 2 -66.76 33.95 0.17
CA LEU A 2 -67.05 32.61 0.69
C LEU A 2 -65.71 31.85 0.75
N VAL A 3 -65.32 31.50 1.96
CA VAL A 3 -64.15 30.68 2.30
C VAL A 3 -64.55 29.22 2.11
N ALA A 4 -63.80 28.46 1.30
CA ALA A 4 -63.95 27.01 1.21
C ALA A 4 -62.79 26.34 1.97
N LEU A 5 -63.14 25.72 3.11
CA LEU A 5 -62.25 24.87 3.89
C LEU A 5 -61.86 23.64 3.05
N CYS A 6 -60.56 23.39 2.90
CA CYS A 6 -60.05 22.12 2.40
C CYS A 6 -59.80 21.19 3.60
N THR A 7 -60.47 20.05 3.61
CA THR A 7 -60.36 18.98 4.61
C THR A 7 -59.03 18.25 4.46
N VAL A 8 -58.23 18.21 5.52
CA VAL A 8 -57.01 17.40 5.60
C VAL A 8 -57.40 15.95 5.89
N THR A 9 -57.12 15.05 4.96
CA THR A 9 -57.16 13.59 5.19
C THR A 9 -55.93 13.16 5.98
N ALA A 10 -56.15 12.49 7.11
CA ALA A 10 -55.10 11.93 7.96
C ALA A 10 -54.25 10.91 7.20
N ALA A 11 -52.94 11.14 7.14
CA ALA A 11 -51.96 10.16 6.67
C ALA A 11 -51.92 8.97 7.66
N GLY A 12 -51.99 7.76 7.11
CA GLY A 12 -51.81 6.53 7.87
C GLY A 12 -50.47 6.50 8.57
N ALA A 13 -50.47 6.06 9.84
CA ALA A 13 -49.27 5.91 10.63
C ALA A 13 -48.26 5.00 9.92
N ALA A 14 -47.11 5.55 9.54
CA ALA A 14 -45.95 4.78 9.13
C ALA A 14 -45.56 3.87 10.30
N GLY A 15 -45.48 2.56 10.04
CA GLY A 15 -44.96 1.60 11.01
C GLY A 15 -43.56 2.02 11.47
N ALA A 16 -43.32 1.94 12.77
CA ALA A 16 -42.02 2.23 13.35
C ALA A 16 -40.92 1.43 12.61
N PRO A 17 -39.74 2.04 12.36
CA PRO A 17 -38.63 1.30 11.79
C PRO A 17 -38.30 0.10 12.68
N ALA A 18 -37.98 -1.03 12.06
CA ALA A 18 -37.47 -2.19 12.77
C ALA A 18 -36.27 -1.74 13.64
N ALA A 19 -36.32 -2.04 14.94
CA ALA A 19 -35.25 -1.70 15.85
C ALA A 19 -33.92 -2.28 15.33
N ALA A 20 -32.87 -1.45 15.30
CA ALA A 20 -31.52 -1.91 15.01
C ALA A 20 -31.15 -3.04 15.99
N VAL A 21 -30.59 -4.13 15.46
CA VAL A 21 -30.06 -5.22 16.28
C VAL A 21 -28.94 -4.62 17.14
N PRO A 22 -28.96 -4.79 18.48
CA PRO A 22 -27.90 -4.26 19.34
C PRO A 22 -26.55 -4.88 18.98
N ILE A 23 -25.53 -4.05 18.77
CA ILE A 23 -24.15 -4.47 18.57
C ILE A 23 -23.69 -5.24 19.82
N GLY A 24 -23.13 -6.45 19.65
CA GLY A 24 -22.40 -7.16 20.72
C GLY A 24 -23.19 -8.01 21.71
N THR A 25 -24.28 -8.68 21.31
CA THR A 25 -24.98 -9.68 22.16
C THR A 25 -25.18 -11.06 21.55
N LEU A 26 -24.75 -11.30 20.30
CA LEU A 26 -24.84 -12.62 19.65
C LEU A 26 -23.46 -13.19 19.31
N ALA A 27 -23.31 -14.49 19.56
CA ALA A 27 -22.24 -15.29 18.99
C ALA A 27 -22.30 -15.22 17.46
N CYS A 28 -21.15 -15.09 16.80
CA CYS A 28 -21.11 -15.15 15.35
C CYS A 28 -21.69 -16.48 14.84
N PRO A 29 -22.61 -16.47 13.86
CA PRO A 29 -23.08 -17.69 13.22
C PRO A 29 -21.92 -18.54 12.67
N SER A 30 -20.90 -17.87 12.15
CA SER A 30 -19.62 -18.44 11.75
C SER A 30 -18.57 -17.33 11.64
N VAL A 31 -17.30 -17.64 11.89
CA VAL A 31 -16.18 -16.78 11.49
C VAL A 31 -15.87 -17.10 10.01
N PRO A 32 -15.71 -16.08 9.13
CA PRO A 32 -15.32 -16.31 7.74
C PRO A 32 -14.05 -17.16 7.64
N ALA A 33 -13.96 -18.05 6.65
CA ALA A 33 -12.78 -18.90 6.48
C ALA A 33 -11.56 -18.15 5.91
N THR A 34 -11.80 -16.99 5.30
CA THR A 34 -10.80 -16.11 4.69
C THR A 34 -10.68 -14.81 5.48
N HIS A 35 -9.58 -14.09 5.28
CA HIS A 35 -9.37 -12.77 5.86
C HIS A 35 -10.01 -11.65 5.04
N ASP A 36 -10.17 -10.49 5.66
CA ASP A 36 -10.47 -9.23 4.98
C ASP A 36 -9.15 -8.48 4.71
N PRO A 37 -8.73 -8.33 3.44
CA PRO A 37 -7.48 -7.63 3.09
C PRO A 37 -7.41 -6.21 3.64
N ALA A 38 -8.53 -5.46 3.63
CA ALA A 38 -8.56 -4.09 4.13
C ALA A 38 -8.25 -4.03 5.64
N VAL A 39 -8.76 -5.00 6.41
CA VAL A 39 -8.46 -5.11 7.84
C VAL A 39 -6.98 -5.42 8.06
N THR A 40 -6.38 -6.30 7.27
CA THR A 40 -4.94 -6.61 7.42
C THR A 40 -4.04 -5.41 7.13
N VAL A 41 -4.40 -4.57 6.15
CA VAL A 41 -3.68 -3.34 5.82
C VAL A 41 -3.80 -2.32 6.96
N ILE A 42 -5.01 -2.11 7.50
CA ILE A 42 -5.19 -1.21 8.66
C ILE A 42 -4.38 -1.70 9.87
N VAL A 43 -4.45 -3.00 10.19
CA VAL A 43 -3.69 -3.59 11.30
C VAL A 43 -2.19 -3.40 11.10
N TYR A 44 -1.68 -3.62 9.89
CA TYR A 44 -0.28 -3.40 9.55
C TYR A 44 0.14 -1.94 9.74
N ARG A 45 -0.59 -0.99 9.12
CA ARG A 45 -0.31 0.45 9.18
C ARG A 45 -0.30 0.96 10.62
N VAL A 46 -1.30 0.58 11.41
CA VAL A 46 -1.38 1.00 12.82
C VAL A 46 -0.28 0.35 13.65
N ALA A 47 0.03 -0.93 13.46
CA ALA A 47 1.15 -1.54 14.18
C ALA A 47 2.48 -0.83 13.85
N ARG A 48 2.71 -0.46 12.58
CA ARG A 48 3.86 0.33 12.15
C ARG A 48 3.91 1.71 12.81
N SER A 49 2.78 2.38 12.98
CA SER A 49 2.73 3.71 13.61
C SER A 49 3.18 3.73 15.08
N TYR A 50 3.14 2.59 15.75
CA TYR A 50 3.65 2.41 17.11
C TYR A 50 5.10 1.91 17.16
N ASN A 51 5.81 1.88 16.02
CA ASN A 51 7.19 1.43 15.88
C ASN A 51 7.43 0.06 16.55
N VAL A 52 6.50 -0.87 16.30
CA VAL A 52 6.61 -2.24 16.82
C VAL A 52 7.77 -2.98 16.16
N ASN A 53 8.44 -3.85 16.91
CA ASN A 53 9.42 -4.78 16.32
C ASN A 53 8.73 -5.94 15.59
N ASP A 54 9.48 -6.71 14.81
CA ASP A 54 8.97 -7.84 14.02
C ASP A 54 8.21 -8.89 14.83
N LYS A 55 8.61 -9.09 16.10
CA LYS A 55 7.95 -10.04 17.00
C LYS A 55 6.57 -9.55 17.42
N VAL A 56 6.46 -8.27 17.80
CA VAL A 56 5.18 -7.65 18.15
C VAL A 56 4.28 -7.54 16.91
N MET A 57 4.85 -7.20 15.74
CA MET A 57 4.11 -7.21 14.47
C MET A 57 3.53 -8.59 14.17
N LEU A 58 4.35 -9.65 14.22
CA LEU A 58 3.87 -11.01 14.01
C LEU A 58 2.81 -11.41 15.04
N SER A 59 3.01 -11.07 16.33
CA SER A 59 2.02 -11.38 17.37
C SER A 59 0.67 -10.73 17.09
N THR A 60 0.67 -9.54 16.48
CA THR A 60 -0.55 -8.83 16.11
C THR A 60 -1.31 -9.59 15.02
N PHE A 61 -0.59 -10.11 14.02
CA PHE A 61 -1.19 -10.92 12.96
C PHE A 61 -1.65 -12.30 13.45
N GLU A 62 -0.89 -12.95 14.34
CA GLU A 62 -1.30 -14.21 14.97
C GLU A 62 -2.57 -14.03 15.80
N ALA A 63 -2.65 -12.96 16.60
CA ALA A 63 -3.84 -12.67 17.39
C ALA A 63 -5.06 -12.39 16.52
N GLY A 64 -4.94 -11.49 15.53
CA GLY A 64 -6.06 -11.19 14.65
C GLY A 64 -6.53 -12.40 13.85
N TRP A 65 -5.61 -13.29 13.42
CA TRP A 65 -5.97 -14.53 12.76
C TRP A 65 -6.70 -15.51 13.69
N VAL A 66 -6.17 -15.78 14.89
CA VAL A 66 -6.80 -16.71 15.84
C VAL A 66 -8.18 -16.22 16.28
N GLU A 67 -8.35 -14.92 16.48
CA GLU A 67 -9.57 -14.36 17.05
C GLU A 67 -10.69 -14.19 16.01
N SER A 68 -10.36 -13.80 14.77
CA SER A 68 -11.38 -13.47 13.76
C SER A 68 -11.04 -13.88 12.32
N HIS A 69 -9.94 -14.62 12.13
CA HIS A 69 -9.29 -14.79 10.84
C HIS A 69 -9.01 -13.44 10.14
N MET A 70 -8.66 -12.40 10.91
CA MET A 70 -8.46 -11.02 10.40
C MET A 70 -9.72 -10.40 9.77
N ASN A 71 -10.88 -10.57 10.40
CA ASN A 71 -12.14 -9.92 10.00
C ASN A 71 -12.66 -9.01 11.11
N ASN A 72 -13.19 -7.84 10.76
CA ASN A 72 -13.77 -6.93 11.75
C ASN A 72 -15.23 -7.31 12.08
N LEU A 73 -15.42 -8.19 13.06
CA LEU A 73 -16.72 -8.85 13.29
C LEU A 73 -17.61 -8.09 14.30
N PRO A 74 -18.89 -7.79 13.97
CA PRO A 74 -19.86 -7.18 14.89
C PRO A 74 -20.46 -8.18 15.90
N CYS A 75 -19.82 -9.33 16.08
CA CYS A 75 -20.27 -10.46 16.89
C CYS A 75 -19.06 -11.19 17.50
N GLY A 76 -19.33 -12.04 18.50
CA GLY A 76 -18.30 -12.79 19.22
C GLY A 76 -18.84 -13.52 20.43
N ASP A 77 -17.99 -14.26 21.15
CA ASP A 77 -18.38 -14.85 22.45
C ASP A 77 -18.65 -13.72 23.46
N LYS A 78 -19.83 -13.77 24.12
CA LYS A 78 -20.30 -12.74 25.07
C LYS A 78 -20.32 -11.34 24.44
N SER A 79 -19.37 -10.50 24.83
CA SER A 79 -19.22 -9.07 24.51
C SER A 79 -18.03 -8.82 23.57
N SER A 80 -17.43 -9.88 23.04
CA SER A 80 -16.31 -9.79 22.10
C SER A 80 -16.76 -9.21 20.76
N LEU A 81 -15.97 -8.27 20.24
CA LEU A 81 -16.20 -7.58 18.97
C LEU A 81 -14.87 -7.29 18.28
N GLY A 82 -14.95 -7.06 16.96
CA GLY A 82 -13.87 -6.58 16.13
C GLY A 82 -12.79 -7.61 15.81
N VAL A 83 -11.72 -7.15 15.15
CA VAL A 83 -10.64 -7.99 14.61
C VAL A 83 -9.89 -8.81 15.67
N PHE A 84 -9.79 -8.30 16.89
CA PHE A 84 -9.13 -8.97 18.01
C PHE A 84 -10.10 -9.59 19.02
N GLN A 85 -11.41 -9.63 18.70
CA GLN A 85 -12.48 -10.12 19.59
C GLN A 85 -12.41 -9.52 21.01
N GLN A 86 -12.14 -8.22 21.07
CA GLN A 86 -11.97 -7.46 22.29
C GLN A 86 -13.31 -7.29 23.01
N ARG A 87 -13.29 -7.29 24.35
CA ARG A 87 -14.50 -7.27 25.18
C ARG A 87 -14.74 -5.88 25.77
N TRP A 88 -15.84 -5.23 25.40
CA TRP A 88 -16.16 -3.87 25.86
C TRP A 88 -16.41 -3.79 27.38
N ASP A 89 -16.88 -4.87 28.00
CA ASP A 89 -17.07 -5.01 29.45
C ASP A 89 -15.78 -5.37 30.22
N TYR A 90 -14.63 -5.51 29.55
CA TYR A 90 -13.32 -5.84 30.13
C TYR A 90 -12.26 -4.75 29.91
N GLY A 91 -12.69 -3.52 29.67
CA GLY A 91 -11.80 -2.35 29.61
C GLY A 91 -11.00 -2.24 28.31
N TRP A 92 -11.50 -2.85 27.22
CA TRP A 92 -10.92 -2.69 25.89
C TRP A 92 -11.43 -1.46 25.14
N GLY A 93 -12.59 -0.91 25.49
CA GLY A 93 -13.22 0.25 24.83
C GLY A 93 -14.73 0.12 24.78
N THR A 94 -15.45 1.11 24.25
CA THR A 94 -16.89 0.97 23.92
C THR A 94 -17.09 0.06 22.71
N PRO A 95 -18.29 -0.50 22.47
CA PRO A 95 -18.59 -1.29 21.27
C PRO A 95 -18.21 -0.58 19.96
N GLU A 96 -18.48 0.72 19.87
CA GLU A 96 -18.14 1.53 18.69
C GLU A 96 -16.62 1.64 18.50
N GLN A 97 -15.88 1.83 19.59
CA GLN A 97 -14.42 1.95 19.55
C GLN A 97 -13.75 0.64 19.15
N ILE A 98 -14.15 -0.49 19.73
CA ILE A 98 -13.52 -1.78 19.41
C ILE A 98 -13.95 -2.36 18.05
N MET A 99 -15.02 -1.80 17.46
CA MET A 99 -15.40 -2.03 16.06
C MET A 99 -14.62 -1.16 15.08
N ASP A 100 -13.85 -0.18 15.53
CA ASP A 100 -12.88 0.53 14.71
C ASP A 100 -11.55 -0.24 14.73
N PRO A 101 -11.10 -0.82 13.60
CA PRO A 101 -9.85 -1.57 13.53
C PRO A 101 -8.63 -0.72 13.91
N VAL A 102 -8.66 0.61 13.71
CA VAL A 102 -7.56 1.49 14.13
C VAL A 102 -7.46 1.49 15.64
N TYR A 103 -8.54 1.82 16.33
CA TYR A 103 -8.60 1.81 17.78
C TYR A 103 -8.29 0.42 18.37
N ALA A 104 -8.91 -0.64 17.84
CA ALA A 104 -8.71 -2.00 18.33
C ALA A 104 -7.24 -2.43 18.21
N THR A 105 -6.58 -2.10 17.10
CA THR A 105 -5.15 -2.36 16.89
C THR A 105 -4.29 -1.56 17.84
N THR A 106 -4.54 -0.25 17.98
CA THR A 106 -3.86 0.61 18.97
C THR A 106 -3.90 0.01 20.37
N GLN A 107 -5.07 -0.46 20.82
CA GLN A 107 -5.22 -1.07 22.14
C GLN A 107 -4.41 -2.36 22.27
N TYR A 108 -4.39 -3.19 21.23
CA TYR A 108 -3.61 -4.43 21.21
C TYR A 108 -2.10 -4.15 21.25
N VAL A 109 -1.59 -3.37 20.29
CA VAL A 109 -0.14 -3.17 20.12
C VAL A 109 0.49 -2.45 21.31
N THR A 110 -0.22 -1.50 21.94
CA THR A 110 0.24 -0.83 23.16
C THR A 110 0.49 -1.83 24.31
N ARG A 111 -0.40 -2.83 24.45
CA ARG A 111 -0.26 -3.90 25.45
C ARG A 111 0.82 -4.91 25.04
N ALA A 112 0.91 -5.24 23.75
CA ALA A 112 1.90 -6.18 23.20
C ALA A 112 3.33 -5.66 23.38
N ILE A 113 3.59 -4.38 23.10
CA ILE A 113 4.90 -3.73 23.35
C ILE A 113 5.32 -3.86 24.81
N THR A 114 4.37 -3.62 25.74
CA THR A 114 4.65 -3.74 27.18
C THR A 114 4.94 -5.20 27.56
N CYS A 115 4.20 -6.16 27.00
CA CYS A 115 4.45 -7.56 27.28
C CYS A 115 5.81 -8.02 26.76
N ASP A 116 6.14 -7.69 25.51
CA ASP A 116 7.40 -8.05 24.88
C ASP A 116 8.59 -7.49 25.67
N ARG A 117 8.53 -6.22 26.06
CA ARG A 117 9.55 -5.57 26.88
C ARG A 117 9.78 -6.29 28.21
N ASN A 118 8.70 -6.72 28.85
CA ASN A 118 8.77 -7.42 30.14
C ASN A 118 9.18 -8.89 29.98
N ASN A 119 9.07 -9.45 28.79
CA ASN A 119 9.31 -10.87 28.50
C ASN A 119 10.10 -11.04 27.18
N PRO A 120 11.37 -10.57 27.12
CA PRO A 120 12.11 -10.52 25.86
C PRO A 120 12.33 -11.88 25.19
N GLY A 121 12.28 -12.97 25.97
CA GLY A 121 12.40 -14.35 25.47
C GLY A 121 11.10 -14.97 24.93
N TYR A 122 9.97 -14.27 24.98
CA TYR A 122 8.72 -14.78 24.43
C TYR A 122 8.79 -14.91 22.90
N THR A 123 8.12 -15.94 22.37
CA THR A 123 7.73 -16.01 20.95
C THR A 123 6.65 -14.97 20.65
N ALA A 124 6.34 -14.76 19.35
CA ALA A 124 5.22 -13.91 18.95
C ALA A 124 3.89 -14.41 19.54
N GLY A 125 3.64 -15.73 19.51
CA GLY A 125 2.39 -16.28 20.01
C GLY A 125 2.26 -16.16 21.53
N GLN A 126 3.38 -16.23 22.25
CA GLN A 126 3.42 -15.96 23.68
C GLN A 126 3.16 -14.49 24.01
N VAL A 127 3.62 -13.55 23.18
CA VAL A 127 3.24 -12.12 23.30
C VAL A 127 1.74 -11.97 23.06
N ALA A 128 1.17 -12.62 22.03
CA ALA A 128 -0.26 -12.60 21.77
C ALA A 128 -1.09 -13.14 22.95
N GLN A 129 -0.68 -14.28 23.49
CA GLN A 129 -1.32 -14.88 24.67
C GLN A 129 -1.22 -13.98 25.91
N CYS A 130 -0.10 -13.30 26.11
CA CYS A 130 0.07 -12.37 27.23
C CYS A 130 -0.92 -11.20 27.19
N VAL A 131 -1.25 -10.73 25.98
CA VAL A 131 -2.22 -9.65 25.73
C VAL A 131 -3.65 -10.18 25.84
N GLN A 132 -3.98 -11.24 25.11
CA GLN A 132 -5.35 -11.76 24.99
C GLN A 132 -5.80 -12.60 26.18
N ARG A 133 -4.87 -13.30 26.84
CA ARG A 133 -5.13 -14.21 27.97
C ARG A 133 -6.20 -15.25 27.64
N SER A 134 -6.06 -15.89 26.49
CA SER A 134 -6.99 -16.93 26.02
C SER A 134 -6.89 -18.20 26.85
N GLY A 135 -7.97 -19.00 26.87
CA GLY A 135 -7.98 -20.33 27.49
C GLY A 135 -7.18 -21.38 26.73
N PHE A 136 -6.69 -21.06 25.52
CA PHE A 136 -5.90 -21.94 24.66
C PHE A 136 -4.60 -21.25 24.23
N PRO A 137 -3.60 -21.14 25.13
CA PRO A 137 -2.41 -20.31 24.93
C PRO A 137 -1.58 -20.72 23.70
N ASP A 138 -1.52 -22.00 23.38
CA ASP A 138 -0.65 -22.53 22.31
C ASP A 138 -1.17 -22.26 20.89
N ARG A 139 -2.39 -21.70 20.73
CA ARG A 139 -3.01 -21.51 19.41
C ARG A 139 -2.34 -20.44 18.55
N TYR A 140 -1.73 -19.43 19.16
CA TYR A 140 -1.12 -18.34 18.40
C TYR A 140 0.16 -18.78 17.68
N ASP A 141 1.06 -19.49 18.36
CA ASP A 141 2.29 -20.00 17.73
C ASP A 141 2.00 -21.02 16.62
N GLN A 142 0.87 -21.73 16.69
CA GLN A 142 0.45 -22.70 15.66
C GLN A 142 0.14 -22.04 14.32
N VAL A 143 -0.20 -20.75 14.31
CA VAL A 143 -0.61 -20.03 13.09
C VAL A 143 0.47 -19.08 12.55
N ALA A 144 1.69 -19.12 13.10
CA ALA A 144 2.79 -18.22 12.74
C ALA A 144 3.06 -18.16 11.23
N GLY A 145 2.97 -19.30 10.53
CA GLY A 145 3.15 -19.36 9.07
C GLY A 145 2.05 -18.63 8.29
N THR A 146 0.79 -18.80 8.70
CA THR A 146 -0.35 -18.07 8.14
C THR A 146 -0.25 -16.59 8.43
N ALA A 147 0.05 -16.22 9.69
CA ALA A 147 0.24 -14.83 10.10
C ALA A 147 1.35 -14.14 9.31
N ARG A 148 2.47 -14.82 9.05
CA ARG A 148 3.56 -14.29 8.21
C ARG A 148 3.12 -14.04 6.77
N THR A 149 2.31 -14.95 6.21
CA THR A 149 1.78 -14.79 4.84
C THR A 149 0.89 -13.55 4.74
N LEU A 150 0.00 -13.36 5.71
CA LEU A 150 -0.88 -12.19 5.77
C LEU A 150 -0.11 -10.89 6.01
N LEU A 151 0.90 -10.93 6.89
CA LEU A 151 1.80 -9.80 7.13
C LEU A 151 2.53 -9.39 5.84
N ASN A 152 3.08 -10.35 5.10
CA ASN A 152 3.76 -10.08 3.84
C ASN A 152 2.79 -9.57 2.77
N GLN A 153 1.54 -10.02 2.76
CA GLN A 153 0.49 -9.47 1.89
C GLN A 153 0.18 -8.02 2.23
N ALA A 154 -0.09 -7.70 3.50
CA ALA A 154 -0.40 -6.34 3.93
C ALA A 154 0.77 -5.37 3.69
N ALA A 155 2.02 -5.82 3.90
CA ALA A 155 3.21 -5.03 3.61
C ALA A 155 3.35 -4.72 2.12
N ARG A 156 3.06 -5.69 1.23
CA ARG A 156 3.05 -5.49 -0.22
C ARG A 156 2.00 -4.45 -0.63
N THR A 157 0.76 -4.60 -0.17
CA THR A 157 -0.34 -3.68 -0.50
C THR A 157 -0.13 -2.28 0.07
N HIS A 158 0.62 -2.13 1.16
CA HIS A 158 0.94 -0.81 1.73
C HIS A 158 2.04 -0.05 0.98
N GLY A 159 3.01 -0.76 0.38
CA GLY A 159 4.17 -0.16 -0.28
C GLY A 159 4.07 -0.04 -1.80
N MET A 160 2.91 -0.35 -2.39
CA MET A 160 2.78 -0.49 -3.84
C MET A 160 1.57 0.27 -4.38
N ALA A 161 1.82 1.51 -4.78
CA ALA A 161 1.23 2.10 -5.96
C ALA A 161 2.18 3.19 -6.46
N GLY A 162 3.28 2.76 -7.09
CA GLY A 162 4.20 3.64 -7.79
C GLY A 162 3.76 3.76 -9.25
N GLY A 163 3.77 4.98 -9.77
CA GLY A 163 3.76 5.33 -11.19
C GLY A 163 4.81 6.39 -11.54
N SER A 164 5.68 6.78 -10.60
CA SER A 164 6.68 7.82 -10.85
C SER A 164 8.10 7.29 -10.68
N SER A 165 8.99 7.88 -11.48
CA SER A 165 10.42 8.02 -11.24
C SER A 165 10.73 8.43 -9.79
N THR A 166 11.99 8.29 -9.40
CA THR A 166 12.53 8.84 -8.14
C THR A 166 13.77 9.69 -8.45
N ASP A 167 13.72 10.51 -9.49
CA ASP A 167 14.76 11.49 -9.84
C ASP A 167 14.60 12.75 -8.98
N VAL A 168 14.94 12.61 -7.69
CA VAL A 168 14.80 13.70 -6.72
C VAL A 168 15.83 14.80 -6.95
N ASN A 169 16.86 14.54 -7.77
CA ASN A 169 17.93 15.48 -8.05
C ASN A 169 17.80 16.23 -9.40
N GLY A 170 16.97 15.70 -10.31
CA GLY A 170 16.66 16.24 -11.62
C GLY A 170 17.76 16.02 -12.66
N ASP A 171 18.55 14.95 -12.52
CA ASP A 171 19.64 14.63 -13.46
C ASP A 171 19.28 13.58 -14.52
N GLY A 172 18.02 13.16 -14.56
CA GLY A 172 17.48 12.16 -15.46
C GLY A 172 17.86 10.73 -15.07
N ARG A 173 18.23 10.50 -13.81
CA ARG A 173 18.43 9.15 -13.25
C ARG A 173 17.63 9.00 -11.98
N ASP A 174 17.02 7.84 -11.84
CA ASP A 174 16.30 7.52 -10.63
C ASP A 174 17.24 7.26 -9.45
N ASP A 175 16.92 7.92 -8.33
CA ASP A 175 17.61 7.83 -7.06
C ASP A 175 16.89 6.83 -6.13
N ILE A 176 17.46 6.60 -4.94
CA ILE A 176 16.81 5.78 -3.91
C ILE A 176 16.55 6.58 -2.64
N LEU A 177 15.41 6.33 -2.00
CA LEU A 177 15.01 6.95 -0.74
C LEU A 177 14.76 5.90 0.35
N THR A 178 15.08 6.26 1.60
CA THR A 178 14.60 5.51 2.77
C THR A 178 13.97 6.43 3.79
N PHE A 179 12.81 6.02 4.29
CA PHE A 179 12.02 6.69 5.31
C PHE A 179 12.12 5.89 6.59
N THR A 180 12.80 6.47 7.58
CA THR A 180 12.86 5.84 8.90
C THR A 180 11.48 5.88 9.55
N GLN A 181 11.10 4.79 10.22
CA GLN A 181 9.78 4.69 10.88
C GLN A 181 9.91 4.74 12.40
N ASN A 182 10.97 5.39 12.87
CA ASN A 182 11.23 5.68 14.27
C ASN A 182 10.71 7.09 14.63
N ALA A 183 10.96 7.54 15.86
CA ALA A 183 10.47 8.82 16.35
C ALA A 183 11.02 10.06 15.61
N SER A 184 12.13 9.93 14.88
CA SER A 184 12.69 11.01 14.07
C SER A 184 12.03 11.13 12.70
N ALA A 185 11.54 10.00 12.14
CA ALA A 185 10.98 9.92 10.79
C ALA A 185 11.83 10.68 9.76
N ASP A 186 13.14 10.47 9.82
CA ASP A 186 14.13 11.02 8.90
C ASP A 186 14.00 10.38 7.51
N VAL A 187 14.24 11.18 6.47
CA VAL A 187 14.33 10.74 5.07
C VAL A 187 15.78 10.85 4.60
N TYR A 188 16.33 9.75 4.11
CA TYR A 188 17.66 9.69 3.53
C TYR A 188 17.56 9.43 2.04
N ALA A 189 18.37 10.14 1.26
CA ALA A 189 18.52 9.92 -0.17
C ALA A 189 19.94 9.44 -0.50
N SER A 190 20.06 8.62 -1.54
CA SER A 190 21.32 8.35 -2.21
C SER A 190 21.10 8.48 -3.71
N THR A 191 21.77 9.46 -4.33
CA THR A 191 21.55 9.78 -5.73
C THR A 191 22.29 8.82 -6.65
N SER A 192 21.72 8.47 -7.79
CA SER A 192 22.38 7.61 -8.76
C SER A 192 23.55 8.33 -9.45
N THR A 193 24.61 7.57 -9.72
CA THR A 193 25.75 7.98 -10.55
C THR A 193 25.73 7.32 -11.93
N GLY A 194 24.71 6.53 -12.22
CA GLY A 194 24.58 5.65 -13.39
C GLY A 194 25.43 4.38 -13.35
N THR A 195 26.22 4.17 -12.29
CA THR A 195 27.00 2.94 -12.06
C THR A 195 26.98 2.48 -10.60
N GLY A 196 26.13 3.10 -9.78
CA GLY A 196 26.06 2.96 -8.33
C GLY A 196 25.31 4.13 -7.70
N PHE A 197 24.91 4.00 -6.44
CA PHE A 197 24.31 5.10 -5.68
C PHE A 197 25.37 5.78 -4.81
N ALA A 198 25.33 7.11 -4.72
CA ALA A 198 26.41 7.91 -4.16
C ALA A 198 26.48 7.87 -2.62
N GLY A 199 27.70 7.65 -2.11
CA GLY A 199 28.12 8.02 -0.76
C GLY A 199 27.59 7.14 0.38
N THR A 200 27.62 7.68 1.60
CA THR A 200 26.81 7.19 2.74
C THR A 200 25.54 8.04 2.74
N SER A 201 24.37 7.41 2.78
CA SER A 201 23.05 8.07 2.69
C SER A 201 23.00 9.40 3.44
N VAL A 202 22.58 10.46 2.76
CA VAL A 202 22.51 11.80 3.34
C VAL A 202 21.08 12.07 3.79
N LYS A 203 20.91 12.60 5.00
CA LYS A 203 19.60 13.01 5.46
C LYS A 203 19.13 14.24 4.68
N TRP A 204 18.03 14.11 3.94
CA TRP A 204 17.44 15.18 3.11
C TRP A 204 16.20 15.80 3.75
N ASN A 205 15.53 15.10 4.68
CA ASN A 205 14.41 15.63 5.45
C ASN A 205 14.33 14.99 6.83
N ASP A 206 13.57 15.60 7.73
CA ASP A 206 13.16 15.01 9.00
C ASP A 206 11.67 15.21 9.27
N PHE A 207 11.11 14.31 10.07
CA PHE A 207 9.69 14.30 10.42
C PHE A 207 8.74 14.17 9.20
N PHE A 208 9.04 13.25 8.29
CA PHE A 208 8.19 12.96 7.13
C PHE A 208 7.77 11.49 7.07
N SER A 209 6.55 11.23 6.60
CA SER A 209 5.93 9.90 6.58
C SER A 209 5.92 9.24 7.97
N ILE A 210 5.40 9.98 8.95
CA ILE A 210 5.47 9.64 10.38
C ILE A 210 4.44 8.56 10.71
N GLY A 211 4.92 7.37 11.03
CA GLY A 211 4.11 6.39 11.75
C GLY A 211 3.02 5.75 10.90
N GLY A 212 3.41 4.83 10.02
CA GLY A 212 2.47 4.00 9.26
C GLY A 212 1.70 4.75 8.16
N GLU A 213 2.07 6.01 7.91
CA GLU A 213 1.72 6.75 6.70
C GLU A 213 2.32 6.07 5.46
N THR A 214 1.70 6.31 4.31
CA THR A 214 2.19 5.77 3.03
C THR A 214 3.02 6.84 2.34
N ALA A 215 4.30 6.58 2.07
CA ALA A 215 5.18 7.47 1.31
C ALA A 215 5.14 7.13 -0.18
N SER A 216 5.30 8.15 -1.02
CA SER A 216 5.48 8.07 -2.47
C SER A 216 6.39 9.19 -2.96
N THR A 217 6.84 9.09 -4.19
CA THR A 217 7.54 10.14 -4.95
C THR A 217 6.70 10.60 -6.13
N GLY A 218 7.04 11.78 -6.66
CA GLY A 218 6.52 12.30 -7.93
C GLY A 218 6.80 13.79 -8.14
N ASP A 219 6.92 14.24 -9.39
CA ASP A 219 7.06 15.65 -9.76
C ASP A 219 5.70 16.35 -9.66
N VAL A 220 5.22 16.53 -8.43
CA VAL A 220 3.91 17.13 -8.17
C VAL A 220 3.92 18.64 -8.45
N ASN A 221 5.09 19.26 -8.65
CA ASN A 221 5.22 20.69 -8.88
C ASN A 221 5.52 21.09 -10.33
N GLY A 222 5.98 20.14 -11.14
CA GLY A 222 6.29 20.29 -12.57
C GLY A 222 7.64 20.95 -12.83
N ASP A 223 8.61 20.81 -11.91
CA ASP A 223 9.94 21.39 -12.07
C ASP A 223 11.01 20.41 -12.55
N GLY A 224 10.60 19.19 -12.90
CA GLY A 224 11.44 18.11 -13.40
C GLY A 224 12.26 17.44 -12.31
N ARG A 225 11.81 17.53 -11.04
CA ARG A 225 12.38 16.81 -9.91
C ARG A 225 11.28 16.14 -9.13
N ASP A 226 11.54 14.90 -8.73
CA ASP A 226 10.59 14.20 -7.90
C ASP A 226 10.60 14.73 -6.46
N ASP A 227 9.41 15.05 -5.98
CA ASP A 227 9.12 15.45 -4.62
C ASP A 227 8.74 14.22 -3.78
N ILE A 228 8.71 14.37 -2.45
CA ILE A 228 8.14 13.33 -1.59
C ILE A 228 6.72 13.71 -1.17
N VAL A 229 5.83 12.72 -1.25
CA VAL A 229 4.42 12.81 -0.86
C VAL A 229 4.16 11.79 0.24
N THR A 230 3.39 12.16 1.26
CA THR A 230 2.91 11.20 2.25
C THR A 230 1.41 11.35 2.53
N PHE A 231 0.75 10.20 2.63
CA PHE A 231 -0.67 10.07 2.90
C PHE A 231 -0.86 9.69 4.37
N ALA A 232 -1.33 10.65 5.17
CA ALA A 232 -1.73 10.41 6.54
C ALA A 232 -3.04 9.62 6.59
N HIS A 233 -3.14 8.68 7.52
CA HIS A 233 -4.32 7.83 7.68
C HIS A 233 -5.09 8.15 8.97
N GLY A 234 -6.32 7.67 9.07
CA GLY A 234 -7.22 7.87 10.20
C GLY A 234 -7.94 9.21 10.15
N ASN A 235 -8.04 9.88 11.31
CA ASN A 235 -8.93 11.03 11.49
C ASN A 235 -8.48 12.31 10.78
N THR A 236 -7.24 12.38 10.31
CA THR A 236 -6.76 13.52 9.53
C THR A 236 -6.96 13.27 8.05
N GLY A 237 -6.46 12.15 7.50
CA GLY A 237 -6.50 11.93 6.05
C GLY A 237 -5.72 12.99 5.26
N ASP A 238 -4.82 13.72 5.91
CA ASP A 238 -4.07 14.81 5.32
C ASP A 238 -3.02 14.25 4.34
N VAL A 239 -2.72 14.97 3.26
CA VAL A 239 -1.61 14.68 2.34
C VAL A 239 -0.58 15.78 2.49
N TYR A 240 0.66 15.40 2.80
CA TYR A 240 1.79 16.31 2.94
C TYR A 240 2.77 16.12 1.79
N VAL A 241 3.32 17.23 1.31
CA VAL A 241 4.34 17.26 0.26
C VAL A 241 5.56 18.02 0.78
N ALA A 242 6.75 17.49 0.52
CA ALA A 242 7.99 18.21 0.71
C ALA A 242 8.73 18.30 -0.63
N LEU A 243 8.82 19.53 -1.15
CA LEU A 243 9.40 19.78 -2.47
C LEU A 243 10.91 19.55 -2.48
N SER A 244 11.43 18.91 -3.52
CA SER A 244 12.86 18.77 -3.75
C SER A 244 13.48 20.06 -4.29
N ASN A 245 14.71 20.34 -3.89
CA ASN A 245 15.56 21.36 -4.54
C ASN A 245 16.77 20.75 -5.26
N GLY A 246 16.80 19.43 -5.38
CA GLY A 246 17.88 18.65 -5.96
C GLY A 246 19.03 18.29 -5.01
N SER A 247 18.93 18.65 -3.72
CA SER A 247 19.92 18.31 -2.69
C SER A 247 19.35 18.11 -1.29
N ALA A 248 18.08 18.45 -1.09
CA ALA A 248 17.29 18.25 0.13
C ALA A 248 15.80 18.46 -0.20
N PHE A 249 14.92 17.99 0.69
CA PHE A 249 13.50 18.32 0.64
C PHE A 249 13.18 19.51 1.55
N ALA A 250 12.26 20.36 1.12
CA ALA A 250 11.76 21.50 1.88
C ALA A 250 11.00 21.06 3.15
N SER A 251 10.61 22.02 3.99
CA SER A 251 9.70 21.72 5.09
C SER A 251 8.35 21.25 4.54
N PRO A 252 7.78 20.14 5.04
CA PRO A 252 6.54 19.58 4.53
C PRO A 252 5.36 20.55 4.67
N GLY A 253 4.59 20.71 3.59
CA GLY A 253 3.35 21.47 3.58
C GLY A 253 2.16 20.55 3.38
N ARG A 254 1.04 20.84 4.04
CA ARG A 254 -0.22 20.12 3.78
C ARG A 254 -0.82 20.59 2.45
N TRP A 255 -0.94 19.67 1.50
CA TRP A 255 -1.46 19.94 0.14
C TRP A 255 -2.89 19.44 -0.07
N HIS A 256 -3.36 18.52 0.77
CA HIS A 256 -4.75 18.05 0.82
C HIS A 256 -5.12 17.65 2.26
N ASP A 257 -6.39 17.69 2.64
CA ASP A 257 -6.83 17.47 4.04
C ASP A 257 -7.76 16.26 4.26
N TRP A 258 -8.17 15.55 3.21
CA TRP A 258 -8.93 14.30 3.34
C TRP A 258 -8.81 13.38 2.10
N PHE A 259 -7.73 12.60 2.00
CA PHE A 259 -7.48 11.69 0.88
C PHE A 259 -6.94 10.34 1.37
N ALA A 260 -7.49 9.24 0.86
CA ALA A 260 -7.13 7.87 1.26
C ALA A 260 -7.00 7.63 2.79
N PRO A 261 -7.96 8.08 3.62
CA PRO A 261 -7.83 8.08 5.08
C PRO A 261 -7.90 6.68 5.71
N GLY A 262 -8.48 5.69 5.04
CA GLY A 262 -8.73 4.35 5.54
C GLY A 262 -7.82 3.29 4.94
N ALA A 263 -8.42 2.24 4.39
CA ALA A 263 -7.73 1.12 3.75
C ALA A 263 -7.50 1.32 2.25
N GLU A 264 -7.81 2.51 1.73
CA GLU A 264 -7.56 2.85 0.34
C GLU A 264 -6.08 2.72 0.00
N ILE A 265 -5.82 2.45 -1.27
CA ILE A 265 -4.48 2.45 -1.85
C ILE A 265 -4.32 3.81 -2.55
N ALA A 266 -3.32 4.56 -2.14
CA ALA A 266 -3.00 5.87 -2.72
C ALA A 266 -1.82 5.73 -3.67
N ALA A 267 -1.88 6.43 -4.80
CA ALA A 267 -0.85 6.47 -5.84
C ALA A 267 -0.57 7.92 -6.26
N VAL A 268 0.61 8.13 -6.84
CA VAL A 268 1.06 9.42 -7.40
C VAL A 268 1.44 9.20 -8.85
N GLY A 269 1.01 10.09 -9.75
CA GLY A 269 1.29 10.02 -11.19
C GLY A 269 0.47 11.02 -12.04
N ASP A 270 0.97 11.42 -13.21
CA ASP A 270 0.34 12.41 -14.10
C ASP A 270 -0.81 11.79 -14.91
N VAL A 271 -1.98 11.63 -14.28
CA VAL A 271 -3.15 11.05 -14.93
C VAL A 271 -3.84 12.02 -15.87
N ASN A 272 -3.46 13.30 -15.88
CA ASN A 272 -4.14 14.33 -16.67
C ASN A 272 -3.32 14.82 -17.89
N GLY A 273 -2.02 14.59 -17.89
CA GLY A 273 -1.06 14.91 -18.95
C GLY A 273 -0.59 16.35 -18.93
N ASP A 274 -0.60 17.02 -17.77
CA ASP A 274 -0.12 18.41 -17.64
C ASP A 274 1.33 18.54 -17.17
N GLY A 275 2.04 17.40 -17.06
CA GLY A 275 3.43 17.31 -16.64
C GLY A 275 3.61 17.48 -15.14
N ARG A 276 2.56 17.21 -14.36
CA ARG A 276 2.61 17.23 -12.90
C ARG A 276 1.91 16.01 -12.35
N ASP A 277 2.53 15.39 -11.36
CA ASP A 277 1.93 14.22 -10.76
C ASP A 277 0.72 14.59 -9.89
N ASP A 278 -0.36 13.87 -10.12
CA ASP A 278 -1.60 13.95 -9.38
C ASP A 278 -1.65 12.89 -8.27
N ILE A 279 -2.67 12.96 -7.40
CA ILE A 279 -2.93 11.88 -6.44
C ILE A 279 -4.19 11.10 -6.80
N VAL A 280 -4.09 9.78 -6.70
CA VAL A 280 -5.16 8.83 -7.00
C VAL A 280 -5.44 7.93 -5.79
N ALA A 281 -6.71 7.70 -5.47
CA ALA A 281 -7.12 6.79 -4.41
C ALA A 281 -8.02 5.68 -4.99
N PHE A 282 -7.57 4.44 -4.87
CA PHE A 282 -8.37 3.25 -5.10
C PHE A 282 -9.08 2.89 -3.80
N THR A 283 -10.42 2.96 -3.80
CA THR A 283 -11.18 2.66 -2.58
C THR A 283 -11.03 1.20 -2.12
N HIS A 284 -10.61 0.32 -3.04
CA HIS A 284 -10.19 -1.06 -2.79
C HIS A 284 -11.17 -1.86 -1.92
N ASN A 285 -12.47 -1.61 -2.15
CA ASN A 285 -13.58 -2.23 -1.44
C ASN A 285 -14.62 -2.74 -2.45
N ALA A 286 -15.81 -3.14 -1.99
CA ALA A 286 -16.84 -3.70 -2.87
C ALA A 286 -17.36 -2.73 -3.96
N THR A 287 -17.20 -1.42 -3.77
CA THR A 287 -17.53 -0.41 -4.80
C THR A 287 -16.37 -0.20 -5.78
N ALA A 288 -15.13 -0.33 -5.31
CA ALA A 288 -13.91 -0.13 -6.09
C ALA A 288 -13.93 1.17 -6.92
N ASP A 289 -14.49 2.24 -6.37
CA ASP A 289 -14.39 3.57 -6.95
C ASP A 289 -12.92 4.05 -6.96
N VAL A 290 -12.55 4.84 -7.97
CA VAL A 290 -11.26 5.54 -8.09
C VAL A 290 -11.48 7.04 -8.04
N TYR A 291 -10.81 7.70 -7.10
CA TYR A 291 -10.88 9.15 -6.90
C TYR A 291 -9.55 9.81 -7.24
N VAL A 292 -9.60 10.99 -7.85
CA VAL A 292 -8.43 11.77 -8.27
C VAL A 292 -8.51 13.17 -7.69
N ALA A 293 -7.37 13.70 -7.23
CA ALA A 293 -7.20 15.13 -6.98
C ALA A 293 -5.97 15.63 -7.76
N LEU A 294 -6.20 16.62 -8.63
CA LEU A 294 -5.19 17.09 -9.57
C LEU A 294 -4.19 18.02 -8.91
N SER A 295 -2.92 17.97 -9.32
CA SER A 295 -1.93 18.93 -8.85
C SER A 295 -2.09 20.30 -9.50
N THR A 296 -1.96 21.32 -8.66
CA THR A 296 -1.88 22.73 -9.07
C THR A 296 -0.44 23.26 -9.08
N GLY A 297 0.53 22.39 -8.75
CA GLY A 297 1.93 22.72 -8.50
C GLY A 297 2.21 23.36 -7.13
N SER A 298 1.19 23.49 -6.29
CA SER A 298 1.33 24.00 -4.91
C SER A 298 0.30 23.45 -3.91
N SER A 299 -0.62 22.62 -4.40
CA SER A 299 -1.69 21.93 -3.65
C SER A 299 -2.36 20.91 -4.57
N PHE A 300 -3.09 19.95 -4.01
CA PHE A 300 -4.00 19.09 -4.78
C PHE A 300 -5.41 19.69 -4.79
N SER A 301 -6.11 19.56 -5.92
CA SER A 301 -7.35 20.28 -6.18
C SER A 301 -8.53 19.77 -5.34
N GLY A 302 -9.16 20.67 -4.57
CA GLY A 302 -10.53 20.55 -4.09
C GLY A 302 -10.87 19.27 -3.32
N THR A 303 -12.13 18.84 -3.37
CA THR A 303 -12.56 17.51 -2.92
C THR A 303 -12.27 16.51 -4.04
N ALA A 304 -11.60 15.40 -3.73
CA ALA A 304 -11.31 14.33 -4.68
C ALA A 304 -12.54 13.97 -5.55
N VAL A 305 -12.34 13.87 -6.86
CA VAL A 305 -13.40 13.64 -7.84
C VAL A 305 -13.34 12.18 -8.27
N LYS A 306 -14.50 11.51 -8.31
CA LYS A 306 -14.57 10.15 -8.84
C LYS A 306 -14.35 10.15 -10.36
N TRP A 307 -13.33 9.45 -10.81
CA TRP A 307 -12.95 9.35 -12.22
C TRP A 307 -13.26 7.99 -12.85
N HIS A 308 -13.42 6.94 -12.03
CA HIS A 308 -13.82 5.62 -12.49
C HIS A 308 -14.68 4.93 -11.43
N ASP A 309 -15.70 4.20 -11.86
CA ASP A 309 -16.51 3.30 -11.04
C ASP A 309 -16.03 1.86 -11.25
N TYR A 310 -15.65 1.18 -10.16
CA TYR A 310 -15.30 -0.24 -10.17
C TYR A 310 -13.98 -0.59 -10.91
N PHE A 311 -12.85 -0.28 -10.28
CA PHE A 311 -11.51 -0.70 -10.70
C PHE A 311 -10.66 -1.09 -9.48
N SER A 312 -9.96 -2.22 -9.56
CA SER A 312 -9.11 -2.75 -8.48
C SER A 312 -9.87 -3.05 -7.17
N ILE A 313 -10.71 -4.09 -7.20
CA ILE A 313 -11.41 -4.58 -5.99
C ILE A 313 -10.42 -5.15 -4.96
N ALA A 314 -10.88 -5.32 -3.72
CA ALA A 314 -10.09 -5.88 -2.63
C ALA A 314 -9.37 -7.19 -3.02
N GLY A 315 -8.04 -7.20 -2.87
CA GLY A 315 -7.19 -8.36 -3.20
C GLY A 315 -6.48 -8.26 -4.56
N GLU A 316 -6.86 -7.31 -5.41
CA GLU A 316 -6.10 -6.96 -6.60
C GLU A 316 -4.97 -5.95 -6.30
N PHE A 317 -4.11 -5.68 -7.27
CA PHE A 317 -2.95 -4.81 -7.10
C PHE A 317 -3.01 -3.68 -8.11
N PRO A 318 -3.43 -2.47 -7.71
CA PRO A 318 -3.46 -1.32 -8.61
C PRO A 318 -2.06 -0.74 -8.83
N ALA A 319 -1.87 -0.12 -9.99
CA ALA A 319 -0.71 0.68 -10.36
C ALA A 319 -1.13 1.81 -11.33
N LEU A 320 -0.24 2.77 -11.50
CA LEU A 320 -0.32 3.82 -12.51
C LEU A 320 0.83 3.67 -13.50
N GLY A 321 0.66 4.15 -14.73
CA GLY A 321 1.72 4.25 -15.73
C GLY A 321 1.19 4.51 -17.14
N ASP A 322 1.97 5.16 -17.99
CA ASP A 322 1.62 5.47 -19.39
C ASP A 322 1.84 4.25 -20.28
N VAL A 323 0.93 3.29 -20.19
CA VAL A 323 1.04 2.02 -20.94
C VAL A 323 0.70 2.19 -22.42
N ASN A 324 0.21 3.36 -22.84
CA ASN A 324 -0.20 3.62 -24.21
C ASN A 324 0.67 4.62 -24.98
N GLY A 325 1.55 5.34 -24.27
CA GLY A 325 2.51 6.31 -24.80
C GLY A 325 1.88 7.65 -25.17
N ASP A 326 0.78 8.04 -24.50
CA ASP A 326 0.12 9.33 -24.75
C ASP A 326 0.48 10.44 -23.75
N GLY A 327 1.43 10.16 -22.86
CA GLY A 327 1.95 11.05 -21.84
C GLY A 327 1.01 11.19 -20.64
N ARG A 328 0.14 10.20 -20.39
CA ARG A 328 -0.76 10.18 -19.24
C ARG A 328 -0.73 8.83 -18.57
N ASP A 329 -0.71 8.85 -17.25
CA ASP A 329 -0.79 7.63 -16.49
C ASP A 329 -2.18 7.01 -16.57
N ASP A 330 -2.20 5.75 -16.99
CA ASP A 330 -3.38 4.90 -17.07
C ASP A 330 -3.59 4.14 -15.75
N LEU A 331 -4.79 3.59 -15.54
CA LEU A 331 -5.00 2.65 -14.44
C LEU A 331 -4.62 1.23 -14.88
N ILE A 332 -3.84 0.54 -14.06
CA ILE A 332 -3.52 -0.88 -14.22
C ILE A 332 -3.94 -1.61 -12.96
N THR A 333 -4.55 -2.79 -13.07
CA THR A 333 -4.76 -3.70 -11.93
C THR A 333 -4.33 -5.12 -12.29
N PHE A 334 -3.52 -5.71 -11.41
CA PHE A 334 -3.17 -7.12 -11.46
C PHE A 334 -4.15 -7.85 -10.54
N THR A 335 -5.03 -8.64 -11.14
CA THR A 335 -6.10 -9.34 -10.40
C THR A 335 -5.57 -10.40 -9.43
N GLN A 336 -4.39 -10.96 -9.73
CA GLN A 336 -3.68 -11.98 -8.95
C GLN A 336 -4.53 -13.23 -8.61
N GLY A 337 -3.91 -14.22 -7.98
CA GLY A 337 -4.55 -15.50 -7.66
C GLY A 337 -4.11 -16.66 -8.57
N PRO A 338 -4.86 -17.78 -8.64
CA PRO A 338 -4.45 -18.92 -9.47
C PRO A 338 -4.33 -18.53 -10.93
N ALA A 339 -3.57 -19.27 -11.73
CA ALA A 339 -3.34 -18.96 -13.15
C ALA A 339 -4.66 -18.66 -13.89
N THR A 340 -5.76 -19.36 -13.61
CA THR A 340 -7.07 -19.12 -14.23
C THR A 340 -7.73 -17.77 -13.90
N ALA A 341 -7.13 -16.96 -13.03
CA ALA A 341 -7.67 -15.70 -12.52
C ALA A 341 -6.68 -14.53 -12.55
N ALA A 342 -5.38 -14.76 -12.87
CA ALA A 342 -4.34 -13.75 -12.83
C ALA A 342 -4.25 -12.96 -14.14
N ASP A 343 -5.28 -12.15 -14.43
CA ASP A 343 -5.36 -11.24 -15.58
C ASP A 343 -4.79 -9.83 -15.23
N VAL A 344 -4.35 -9.09 -16.26
CA VAL A 344 -3.99 -7.67 -16.18
C VAL A 344 -5.06 -6.84 -16.89
N ILE A 345 -5.69 -5.95 -16.14
CA ILE A 345 -6.77 -5.10 -16.62
C ILE A 345 -6.28 -3.65 -16.63
N VAL A 346 -6.54 -2.95 -17.73
CA VAL A 346 -6.13 -1.56 -17.96
C VAL A 346 -7.35 -0.69 -18.24
N ALA A 347 -7.41 0.49 -17.64
CA ALA A 347 -8.36 1.55 -18.01
C ALA A 347 -7.58 2.82 -18.39
N LEU A 348 -7.63 3.17 -19.68
CA LEU A 348 -6.84 4.27 -20.22
C LEU A 348 -7.34 5.63 -19.71
N SER A 349 -6.42 6.54 -19.42
CA SER A 349 -6.73 7.92 -19.07
C SER A 349 -7.27 8.69 -20.27
N THR A 350 -8.27 9.52 -19.99
CA THR A 350 -8.84 10.49 -20.93
C THR A 350 -8.42 11.93 -20.62
N GLY A 351 -7.63 12.13 -19.55
CA GLY A 351 -7.22 13.44 -19.01
C GLY A 351 -8.26 14.10 -18.10
N ASN A 352 -9.45 13.51 -17.95
CA ASN A 352 -10.50 13.99 -17.03
C ASN A 352 -11.37 12.86 -16.46
N GLY A 353 -10.86 11.63 -16.52
CA GLY A 353 -11.55 10.38 -16.22
C GLY A 353 -10.83 9.21 -16.86
N PHE A 354 -11.27 7.99 -16.57
CA PHE A 354 -10.72 6.78 -17.17
C PHE A 354 -11.75 6.07 -18.06
N GLY A 355 -11.28 5.45 -19.14
CA GLY A 355 -12.09 4.67 -20.06
C GLY A 355 -12.56 3.34 -19.46
N ALA A 356 -13.30 2.56 -20.25
CA ALA A 356 -13.79 1.25 -19.80
C ALA A 356 -12.62 0.26 -19.62
N PRO A 357 -12.62 -0.55 -18.54
CA PRO A 357 -11.54 -1.48 -18.25
C PRO A 357 -11.47 -2.58 -19.32
N GLN A 358 -10.27 -2.81 -19.84
CA GLN A 358 -9.97 -3.83 -20.85
C GLN A 358 -8.94 -4.81 -20.33
N LYS A 359 -9.12 -6.10 -20.64
CA LYS A 359 -8.06 -7.07 -20.39
C LYS A 359 -6.94 -6.91 -21.42
N TRP A 360 -5.74 -6.64 -20.94
CA TRP A 360 -4.55 -6.44 -21.77
C TRP A 360 -3.57 -7.61 -21.71
N HIS A 361 -3.64 -8.44 -20.66
CA HIS A 361 -2.81 -9.65 -20.51
C HIS A 361 -3.52 -10.70 -19.65
N ASP A 362 -3.17 -11.97 -19.83
CA ASP A 362 -3.64 -13.11 -19.05
C ASP A 362 -2.48 -13.94 -18.47
N LEU A 363 -2.68 -14.53 -17.30
CA LEU A 363 -1.68 -15.37 -16.62
C LEU A 363 -0.41 -14.59 -16.21
N PHE A 364 -0.54 -13.40 -15.65
CA PHE A 364 0.59 -12.59 -15.17
C PHE A 364 0.45 -12.21 -13.70
N ALA A 365 1.58 -12.11 -12.99
CA ALA A 365 1.63 -11.92 -11.54
C ALA A 365 0.82 -12.99 -10.80
N VAL A 366 1.12 -14.26 -11.08
CA VAL A 366 0.37 -15.42 -10.58
C VAL A 366 0.63 -15.63 -9.09
N GLY A 367 -0.41 -15.94 -8.34
CA GLY A 367 -0.31 -16.31 -6.93
C GLY A 367 0.12 -15.15 -6.05
N ALA A 368 1.39 -15.17 -5.63
CA ALA A 368 1.97 -14.19 -4.72
C ALA A 368 3.14 -13.41 -5.33
N GLU A 369 3.31 -13.51 -6.65
CA GLU A 369 4.27 -12.70 -7.40
C GLU A 369 4.01 -11.20 -7.18
N GLN A 370 5.06 -10.38 -7.23
CA GLN A 370 4.97 -8.94 -7.03
C GLN A 370 5.09 -8.24 -8.39
N PRO A 371 4.04 -7.57 -8.89
CA PRO A 371 4.11 -6.83 -10.16
C PRO A 371 4.69 -5.42 -9.99
N ARG A 372 5.28 -4.87 -11.05
CA ARG A 372 5.67 -3.46 -11.22
C ARG A 372 5.33 -3.01 -12.65
N VAL A 373 5.19 -1.71 -12.82
CA VAL A 373 4.91 -1.03 -14.09
C VAL A 373 6.06 -0.04 -14.35
N GLY A 374 6.52 0.06 -15.59
CA GLY A 374 7.60 0.97 -15.99
C GLY A 374 8.19 0.62 -17.37
N ASP A 375 8.80 1.60 -18.06
CA ASP A 375 9.34 1.43 -19.42
C ASP A 375 10.69 0.70 -19.43
N ILE A 376 10.65 -0.63 -19.33
CA ILE A 376 11.86 -1.45 -19.31
C ILE A 376 12.52 -1.56 -20.70
N ASN A 377 11.88 -1.10 -21.77
CA ASN A 377 12.35 -1.29 -23.14
C ASN A 377 12.80 0.01 -23.85
N GLY A 378 12.42 1.15 -23.31
CA GLY A 378 12.76 2.49 -23.76
C GLY A 378 11.97 2.95 -24.99
N ASP A 379 10.74 2.43 -25.18
CA ASP A 379 9.87 2.85 -26.28
C ASP A 379 8.84 3.92 -25.90
N GLY A 380 8.95 4.46 -24.67
CA GLY A 380 8.08 5.48 -24.12
C GLY A 380 6.70 4.95 -23.73
N LYS A 381 6.58 3.65 -23.48
CA LYS A 381 5.37 3.04 -22.92
C LYS A 381 5.75 2.19 -21.74
N ASP A 382 4.95 2.28 -20.69
CA ASP A 382 5.19 1.44 -19.53
C ASP A 382 4.85 -0.02 -19.82
N ASP A 383 5.78 -0.88 -19.45
CA ASP A 383 5.71 -2.32 -19.52
C ASP A 383 5.29 -2.90 -18.16
N ILE A 384 5.16 -4.23 -18.10
CA ILE A 384 4.88 -4.93 -16.84
C ILE A 384 5.97 -5.94 -16.52
N VAL A 385 6.41 -5.95 -15.26
CA VAL A 385 7.37 -6.92 -14.71
C VAL A 385 6.76 -7.60 -13.50
N THR A 386 7.02 -8.88 -13.31
CA THR A 386 6.61 -9.60 -12.10
C THR A 386 7.77 -10.39 -11.50
N PHE A 387 7.87 -10.31 -10.17
CA PHE A 387 8.92 -10.91 -9.37
C PHE A 387 8.34 -12.02 -8.51
N THR A 388 8.91 -13.23 -8.59
CA THR A 388 8.41 -14.37 -7.81
C THR A 388 8.67 -14.25 -6.31
N CYS A 389 9.70 -13.52 -5.89
CA CYS A 389 10.03 -13.24 -4.49
C CYS A 389 9.99 -14.49 -3.59
N ASN A 390 10.44 -15.61 -4.15
CA ASN A 390 10.50 -16.92 -3.52
C ASN A 390 11.95 -17.46 -3.57
N THR A 391 12.14 -18.77 -3.42
CA THR A 391 13.49 -19.37 -3.47
C THR A 391 14.11 -19.37 -4.86
N ASP A 392 13.29 -19.33 -5.92
CA ASP A 392 13.75 -19.29 -7.31
C ASP A 392 14.10 -17.85 -7.71
N ALA A 393 13.34 -16.87 -7.20
CA ALA A 393 13.58 -15.44 -7.41
C ALA A 393 13.68 -15.08 -8.91
N ASP A 394 12.83 -15.70 -9.70
CA ASP A 394 12.67 -15.43 -11.13
C ASP A 394 11.92 -14.12 -11.37
N VAL A 395 12.26 -13.47 -12.48
CA VAL A 395 11.65 -12.24 -12.99
C VAL A 395 11.15 -12.45 -14.42
N TYR A 396 9.89 -12.13 -14.65
CA TYR A 396 9.21 -12.22 -15.94
C TYR A 396 8.72 -10.84 -16.36
N ALA A 397 8.75 -10.55 -17.66
CA ALA A 397 8.27 -9.29 -18.19
C ALA A 397 7.39 -9.47 -19.44
N ALA A 398 6.55 -8.47 -19.69
CA ALA A 398 5.82 -8.30 -20.93
C ALA A 398 5.80 -6.82 -21.33
N THR A 399 6.08 -6.57 -22.60
CA THR A 399 6.21 -5.21 -23.12
C THR A 399 4.87 -4.71 -23.65
N SER A 400 4.54 -3.45 -23.43
CA SER A 400 3.35 -2.82 -23.97
C SER A 400 3.45 -2.64 -25.48
N THR A 401 2.33 -2.86 -26.15
CA THR A 401 2.12 -2.51 -27.56
C THR A 401 1.31 -1.23 -27.73
N GLY A 402 0.90 -0.61 -26.62
CA GLY A 402 -0.07 0.47 -26.53
C GLY A 402 -1.54 0.03 -26.58
N THR A 403 -1.79 -1.27 -26.71
CA THR A 403 -3.17 -1.84 -26.71
C THR A 403 -3.29 -3.19 -25.99
N THR A 404 -2.16 -3.82 -25.65
CA THR A 404 -2.03 -5.10 -24.96
C THR A 404 -0.58 -5.25 -24.51
N PHE A 405 -0.29 -6.10 -23.53
CA PHE A 405 1.08 -6.50 -23.21
C PHE A 405 1.46 -7.76 -23.99
N ALA A 406 2.71 -7.84 -24.44
CA ALA A 406 3.24 -8.98 -25.20
C ALA A 406 4.43 -9.60 -24.45
N GLY A 407 4.33 -10.88 -24.08
CA GLY A 407 5.39 -11.58 -23.37
C GLY A 407 4.85 -12.58 -22.35
N THR A 408 5.65 -12.88 -21.31
CA THR A 408 5.37 -13.69 -20.09
C THR A 408 5.80 -15.17 -20.04
N THR A 409 6.12 -15.83 -21.14
CA THR A 409 6.64 -17.23 -21.09
C THR A 409 8.17 -17.32 -21.03
N ILE A 410 8.86 -16.19 -21.12
CA ILE A 410 10.32 -16.10 -21.13
C ILE A 410 10.73 -15.36 -19.86
N LYS A 411 11.62 -15.99 -19.10
CA LYS A 411 12.27 -15.39 -17.95
C LYS A 411 13.30 -14.37 -18.42
N TRP A 412 13.23 -13.15 -17.88
CA TRP A 412 14.15 -12.04 -18.23
C TRP A 412 15.30 -11.91 -17.23
N HIS A 413 15.13 -12.40 -16.00
CA HIS A 413 16.20 -12.47 -14.99
C HIS A 413 15.90 -13.57 -13.96
N ASP A 414 16.90 -14.05 -13.24
CA ASP A 414 16.75 -14.98 -12.13
C ASP A 414 17.59 -14.62 -10.91
N PHE A 415 17.30 -15.25 -9.76
CA PHE A 415 17.96 -14.95 -8.49
C PHE A 415 17.86 -13.46 -8.07
N PHE A 416 16.73 -12.82 -8.36
CA PHE A 416 16.44 -11.41 -8.06
C PHE A 416 15.10 -11.27 -7.34
N CYS A 417 15.10 -10.63 -6.16
CA CYS A 417 14.03 -10.69 -5.16
C CYS A 417 13.87 -12.07 -4.52
N LEU A 418 14.47 -12.26 -3.34
CA LEU A 418 14.17 -13.37 -2.43
C LEU A 418 12.96 -13.04 -1.54
N THR A 419 12.46 -14.05 -0.82
CA THR A 419 11.35 -13.85 0.13
C THR A 419 11.65 -12.78 1.17
N GLY A 420 10.79 -11.76 1.21
CA GLY A 420 10.88 -10.63 2.14
C GLY A 420 11.65 -9.43 1.59
N GLU A 421 12.22 -9.53 0.40
CA GLU A 421 12.83 -8.41 -0.32
C GLU A 421 11.78 -7.62 -1.09
N PHE A 422 12.13 -6.37 -1.43
CA PHE A 422 11.25 -5.42 -2.11
C PHE A 422 11.88 -5.00 -3.43
N PRO A 423 11.30 -5.39 -4.57
CA PRO A 423 11.77 -5.01 -5.89
C PRO A 423 11.17 -3.69 -6.37
N TYR A 424 11.85 -2.99 -7.27
CA TYR A 424 11.41 -1.76 -7.92
C TYR A 424 11.89 -1.74 -9.39
N LEU A 425 11.29 -0.86 -10.18
CA LEU A 425 11.72 -0.50 -11.53
C LEU A 425 12.08 0.99 -11.51
N ALA A 426 13.21 1.35 -12.14
CA ALA A 426 13.64 2.74 -12.26
C ALA A 426 14.79 2.88 -13.28
N ASP A 427 14.88 3.98 -14.02
CA ASP A 427 16.00 4.28 -14.92
C ASP A 427 17.21 4.79 -14.11
N THR A 428 17.89 3.85 -13.46
CA THR A 428 19.01 4.19 -12.59
C THR A 428 20.24 4.66 -13.35
N ASN A 429 20.32 4.38 -14.65
CA ASN A 429 21.51 4.64 -15.45
C ASN A 429 21.35 5.80 -16.46
N GLY A 430 20.12 6.28 -16.65
CA GLY A 430 19.78 7.43 -17.48
C GLY A 430 19.80 7.09 -18.97
N ASP A 431 19.53 5.82 -19.33
CA ASP A 431 19.47 5.37 -20.72
C ASP A 431 18.05 5.25 -21.27
N GLY A 432 17.07 5.74 -20.51
CA GLY A 432 15.65 5.74 -20.82
C GLY A 432 15.01 4.35 -20.70
N LYS A 433 15.61 3.44 -19.92
CA LYS A 433 15.03 2.13 -19.64
C LYS A 433 15.03 1.84 -18.16
N ASP A 434 13.91 1.36 -17.67
CA ASP A 434 13.81 0.97 -16.29
C ASP A 434 14.59 -0.31 -16.00
N ASP A 435 15.45 -0.22 -14.99
CA ASP A 435 16.29 -1.27 -14.46
C ASP A 435 15.62 -1.99 -13.30
N LEU A 436 16.06 -3.21 -12.98
CA LEU A 436 15.61 -3.89 -11.76
C LEU A 436 16.40 -3.37 -10.56
N ILE A 437 15.71 -3.03 -9.48
CA ILE A 437 16.31 -2.68 -8.19
C ILE A 437 15.73 -3.60 -7.13
N VAL A 438 16.56 -4.07 -6.20
CA VAL A 438 16.08 -4.79 -5.02
C VAL A 438 16.82 -4.35 -3.76
N PHE A 439 16.04 -4.07 -2.71
CA PHE A 439 16.55 -3.85 -1.36
C PHE A 439 16.54 -5.18 -0.61
N THR A 440 17.74 -5.73 -0.39
CA THR A 440 17.91 -6.99 0.32
C THR A 440 17.63 -6.82 1.81
N LYS A 441 17.13 -7.86 2.48
CA LYS A 441 16.87 -7.85 3.93
C LYS A 441 17.90 -8.67 4.72
N GLY A 442 19.17 -8.58 4.31
CA GLY A 442 20.31 -9.21 4.96
C GLY A 442 20.95 -8.36 6.07
N ALA A 443 22.05 -8.85 6.64
CA ALA A 443 22.78 -8.14 7.70
C ALA A 443 23.28 -6.75 7.28
N THR A 444 23.46 -6.53 5.99
CA THR A 444 23.96 -5.27 5.42
C THR A 444 22.89 -4.48 4.69
N ASN A 445 21.66 -4.99 4.48
CA ASN A 445 20.61 -4.35 3.67
C ASN A 445 21.18 -3.70 2.40
N ASP A 446 21.75 -4.55 1.54
CA ASP A 446 22.38 -4.14 0.28
C ASP A 446 21.33 -3.81 -0.76
N VAL A 447 21.67 -2.91 -1.69
CA VAL A 447 20.88 -2.56 -2.87
C VAL A 447 21.56 -3.14 -4.09
N TYR A 448 20.85 -4.00 -4.82
CA TYR A 448 21.33 -4.60 -6.07
C TYR A 448 20.55 -4.05 -7.26
N VAL A 449 21.26 -3.81 -8.35
CA VAL A 449 20.70 -3.31 -9.60
C VAL A 449 21.06 -4.26 -10.74
N ALA A 450 20.10 -4.59 -11.60
CA ALA A 450 20.30 -5.30 -12.85
C ALA A 450 19.79 -4.45 -14.02
N LEU A 451 20.72 -3.98 -14.85
CA LEU A 451 20.41 -3.03 -15.92
C LEU A 451 19.58 -3.67 -17.03
N SER A 452 18.61 -2.94 -17.57
CA SER A 452 17.83 -3.38 -18.72
C SER A 452 18.62 -3.29 -20.02
N THR A 453 18.45 -4.30 -20.89
CA THR A 453 18.94 -4.25 -22.27
C THR A 453 17.81 -3.95 -23.27
N GLY A 454 16.61 -3.66 -22.77
CA GLY A 454 15.35 -3.53 -23.53
C GLY A 454 14.78 -4.83 -24.09
N THR A 455 15.37 -5.97 -23.74
CA THR A 455 14.94 -7.32 -24.17
C THR A 455 15.17 -8.39 -23.11
N THR A 456 16.01 -8.11 -22.11
CA THR A 456 16.30 -8.90 -20.92
C THR A 456 16.94 -7.98 -19.88
N PHE A 457 17.17 -8.44 -18.66
CA PHE A 457 18.03 -7.74 -17.71
C PHE A 457 19.43 -8.38 -17.66
N GLY A 458 20.46 -7.54 -17.52
CA GLY A 458 21.85 -7.96 -17.37
C GLY A 458 22.13 -8.58 -15.99
N ALA A 459 23.38 -8.93 -15.72
CA ALA A 459 23.74 -9.46 -14.40
C ALA A 459 23.57 -8.40 -13.30
N SER A 460 22.92 -8.77 -12.20
CA SER A 460 22.79 -7.90 -11.03
C SER A 460 24.15 -7.60 -10.38
N SER A 461 24.33 -6.37 -9.89
CA SER A 461 25.51 -5.96 -9.13
C SER A 461 25.12 -5.10 -7.93
N LYS A 462 25.91 -5.13 -6.85
CA LYS A 462 25.66 -4.31 -5.67
C LYS A 462 26.01 -2.86 -5.96
N TRP A 463 25.05 -1.96 -5.80
CA TRP A 463 25.19 -0.52 -6.04
C TRP A 463 25.25 0.30 -4.75
N HIS A 464 24.71 -0.22 -3.63
CA HIS A 464 24.79 0.42 -2.32
C HIS A 464 24.74 -0.64 -1.18
N ASP A 465 25.18 -0.28 0.02
CA ASP A 465 25.00 -1.07 1.24
C ASP A 465 24.49 -0.24 2.42
N TYR A 466 23.91 -0.89 3.43
CA TYR A 466 23.32 -0.26 4.62
C TYR A 466 22.24 0.79 4.31
N PHE A 467 21.38 0.50 3.34
CA PHE A 467 20.28 1.37 2.93
C PHE A 467 18.94 0.64 3.01
N GLY A 468 17.89 1.31 3.51
CA GLY A 468 16.58 0.66 3.68
C GLY A 468 16.59 -0.41 4.77
N LEU A 469 17.11 -0.05 5.94
CA LEU A 469 17.31 -0.95 7.07
C LEU A 469 16.00 -1.60 7.52
N THR A 470 16.10 -2.65 8.35
CA THR A 470 14.91 -3.34 8.89
C THR A 470 13.98 -2.36 9.61
N GLY A 471 12.74 -2.28 9.15
CA GLY A 471 11.73 -1.36 9.67
C GLY A 471 11.66 -0.01 8.95
N GLU A 472 12.54 0.28 7.99
CA GLU A 472 12.41 1.45 7.12
C GLU A 472 11.52 1.15 5.90
N VAL A 473 10.95 2.19 5.31
CA VAL A 473 10.26 2.13 4.01
C VAL A 473 11.23 2.61 2.95
N THR A 474 11.33 1.91 1.83
CA THR A 474 12.18 2.27 0.69
C THR A 474 11.31 2.70 -0.48
N LEU A 475 11.81 3.67 -1.26
CA LEU A 475 11.29 4.01 -2.59
C LEU A 475 12.46 3.96 -3.56
#